data_AF-A0A6A4F728-F1
#
_entry.id   AF-A0A6A4F728-F1
#
_cell.length_a   1.000
_cell.length_b   1.000
_cell.length_c   1.000
_cell.angle_alpha   90.00
_cell.angle_beta   90.00
_cell.angle_gamma   90.00
#
_symmetry.space_group_name_H-M   'P 1'
#
loop_
_entity.id
_entity.type
_entity.pdbx_description
1 polymer ?
#
loop_
_entity_poly.entity_id
_entity_poly.type
_entity_poly.pdbx_seq_one_letter_code
_entity_poly.pdbx_strand_id
1 'polypeptide(L)'
;MEESVMTLKETGETIRMETPRVEEMYVSRINSTVRLGPGGQALVVANLMGKAPEDSTVLVEGLPELDPLLKGARSLCSVQNGQTIVEVCNTFEEDLVIQKGTDLAAATVVPKSAFLTTQQAYQSGSGARGVDSVISSAAKESNSSREG
;
A
#
# COMPACT_ATOMS: atom_id res chain seq x y z
N MET A 1 -2.11 -23.88 19.75
CA MET A 1 -1.88 -23.39 18.38
C MET A 1 -0.78 -24.25 17.82
N GLU A 2 -1.06 -25.09 16.82
CA GLU A 2 -0.07 -26.01 16.25
C GLU A 2 0.94 -25.19 15.43
N GLU A 3 2.24 -25.38 15.70
CA GLU A 3 3.30 -24.77 14.90
C GLU A 3 3.25 -25.39 13.49
N SER A 4 3.03 -24.57 12.46
CA SER A 4 3.06 -25.04 11.08
C SER A 4 4.51 -25.19 10.65
N VAL A 5 4.91 -26.40 10.26
CA VAL A 5 6.28 -26.75 9.96
C VAL A 5 6.32 -27.52 8.65
N MET A 6 7.17 -27.08 7.72
CA MET A 6 7.38 -27.75 6.43
C MET A 6 8.70 -28.53 6.47
N THR A 7 8.65 -29.83 6.12
CA THR A 7 9.86 -30.66 6.03
C THR A 7 10.18 -30.96 4.58
N LEU A 8 11.40 -30.64 4.15
CA LEU A 8 11.91 -30.94 2.82
C LEU A 8 12.21 -32.44 2.72
N LYS A 9 11.57 -33.13 1.76
CA LYS A 9 11.64 -34.60 1.63
C LYS A 9 13.04 -35.14 1.34
N GLU A 10 13.87 -34.36 0.65
CA GLU A 10 15.18 -34.79 0.16
C GLU A 10 16.31 -34.54 1.18
N THR A 11 16.21 -33.46 1.95
CA THR A 11 17.24 -33.06 2.94
C THR A 11 16.83 -33.32 4.39
N GLY A 12 15.55 -33.54 4.66
CA GLY A 12 14.99 -33.63 6.01
C GLY A 12 14.95 -32.28 6.75
N GLU A 13 15.34 -31.19 6.09
CA GLU A 13 15.35 -29.86 6.68
C GLU A 13 13.94 -29.39 7.01
N THR A 14 13.81 -28.72 8.15
CA THR A 14 12.52 -28.38 8.76
C THR A 14 12.42 -26.86 8.86
N ILE A 15 11.53 -26.27 8.06
CA ILE A 15 11.31 -24.83 7.97
C ILE A 15 10.05 -24.49 8.78
N ARG A 16 10.20 -23.61 9.76
CA ARG A 16 9.04 -23.07 10.48
C ARG A 16 8.26 -22.16 9.55
N MET A 17 7.00 -22.52 9.30
CA MET A 17 6.08 -21.67 8.57
C MET A 17 5.53 -20.63 9.54
N GLU A 18 5.55 -19.37 9.13
CA GLU A 18 4.84 -18.34 9.85
C GLU A 18 3.34 -18.64 9.84
N THR A 19 2.59 -18.01 10.75
CA THR A 19 1.13 -18.16 10.77
C THR A 19 0.57 -17.81 9.39
N PRO A 20 -0.15 -18.72 8.72
CA PRO A 20 -0.73 -18.41 7.42
C PRO A 20 -1.61 -17.18 7.57
N ARG A 21 -1.22 -16.08 6.92
CA ARG A 21 -2.02 -14.86 6.87
C ARG A 21 -2.87 -14.96 5.61
N VAL A 22 -4.18 -15.08 5.79
CA VAL A 22 -5.10 -14.78 4.71
C VAL A 22 -5.06 -13.27 4.56
N GLU A 23 -4.55 -12.79 3.43
CA GLU A 23 -4.70 -11.38 3.07
C GLU A 23 -6.18 -11.13 2.75
N GLU A 24 -6.86 -10.35 3.59
CA GLU A 24 -8.23 -9.93 3.32
C GLU A 24 -8.21 -8.91 2.19
N MET A 25 -8.53 -9.39 0.98
CA MET A 25 -8.60 -8.59 -0.24
C MET A 25 -10.06 -8.37 -0.64
N TYR A 26 -10.37 -7.13 -1.01
CA TYR A 26 -11.69 -6.70 -1.48
C TYR A 26 -11.57 -6.05 -2.85
N VAL A 27 -12.63 -6.07 -3.65
CA VAL A 27 -12.68 -5.31 -4.91
C VAL A 27 -13.21 -3.91 -4.63
N SER A 28 -12.56 -2.87 -5.16
CA SER A 28 -13.00 -1.47 -5.12
C SER A 28 -13.71 -1.13 -6.43
N ARG A 29 -15.00 -0.82 -6.33
CA ARG A 29 -15.89 -0.53 -7.47
C ARG A 29 -16.31 0.93 -7.50
N ILE A 30 -16.07 1.64 -8.59
CA ILE A 30 -16.34 3.08 -8.68
C ILE A 30 -17.83 3.41 -8.49
N ASN A 31 -18.13 4.42 -7.66
CA ASN A 31 -19.52 4.80 -7.33
C ASN A 31 -20.10 5.88 -8.26
N SER A 32 -19.30 6.39 -9.20
CA SER A 32 -19.65 7.45 -10.15
C SER A 32 -19.10 7.16 -11.54
N THR A 33 -19.70 7.75 -12.57
CA THR A 33 -19.09 7.79 -13.91
C THR A 33 -18.14 8.97 -13.99
N VAL A 34 -16.93 8.77 -14.52
CA VAL A 34 -15.90 9.81 -14.67
C VAL A 34 -15.37 9.79 -16.09
N ARG A 35 -15.10 10.99 -16.64
CA ARG A 35 -14.49 11.18 -17.94
C ARG A 35 -13.12 11.83 -17.76
N LEU A 36 -12.09 11.22 -18.32
CA LEU A 36 -10.71 11.68 -18.24
C LEU A 36 -10.20 11.97 -19.64
N GLY A 37 -9.66 13.17 -19.86
CA GLY A 37 -8.94 13.45 -21.10
C GLY A 37 -7.58 12.74 -21.14
N PRO A 38 -6.86 12.77 -22.28
CA PRO A 38 -5.53 12.20 -22.41
C PRO A 38 -4.58 12.71 -21.32
N GLY A 39 -3.89 11.81 -20.62
CA GLY A 39 -3.01 12.14 -19.48
C GLY A 39 -3.73 12.58 -18.21
N GLY A 40 -5.07 12.65 -18.21
CA GLY A 40 -5.87 13.07 -17.07
C GLY A 40 -5.83 12.09 -15.90
N GLN A 41 -5.84 12.62 -14.68
CA GLN A 41 -5.88 11.84 -13.44
C GLN A 41 -7.06 12.27 -12.58
N ALA A 42 -7.62 11.33 -11.82
CA ALA A 42 -8.64 11.63 -10.83
C ALA A 42 -8.55 10.71 -9.61
N LEU A 43 -8.90 11.26 -8.46
CA LEU A 43 -9.24 10.49 -7.27
C LEU A 43 -10.74 10.20 -7.30
N VAL A 44 -11.11 8.93 -7.27
CA VAL A 44 -12.51 8.50 -7.32
C VAL A 44 -12.88 7.73 -6.07
N VAL A 45 -14.10 7.98 -5.58
CA VAL A 45 -14.69 7.20 -4.49
C VAL A 45 -15.16 5.86 -5.05
N ALA A 46 -14.71 4.78 -4.45
CA ALA A 46 -15.08 3.42 -4.80
C ALA A 46 -15.70 2.71 -3.58
N ASN A 47 -16.73 1.91 -3.81
CA ASN A 47 -17.32 1.05 -2.80
C ASN A 47 -16.52 -0.25 -2.73
N LEU A 48 -16.23 -0.72 -1.51
CA LEU A 48 -15.65 -2.04 -1.30
C LEU A 48 -16.71 -3.12 -1.46
N MET A 49 -16.41 -4.11 -2.27
CA MET A 49 -17.24 -5.29 -2.49
C MET A 49 -16.98 -6.30 -1.37
N GLY A 50 -17.64 -6.08 -0.23
CA GLY A 50 -17.52 -6.91 0.97
C GLY A 50 -17.62 -6.06 2.24
N LYS A 51 -17.30 -6.68 3.38
CA LYS A 51 -17.26 -6.00 4.68
C LYS A 51 -15.83 -5.89 5.17
N ALA A 52 -15.09 -4.92 4.64
CA ALA A 52 -13.78 -4.57 5.18
C ALA A 52 -13.94 -3.91 6.56
N PRO A 53 -13.00 -4.10 7.50
CA PRO A 53 -13.03 -3.42 8.77
C PRO A 53 -12.95 -1.90 8.58
N GLU A 54 -13.87 -1.18 9.22
CA GLU A 54 -13.88 0.28 9.22
C GLU A 54 -12.59 0.85 9.85
N ASP A 55 -12.13 2.00 9.37
CA ASP A 55 -10.90 2.67 9.78
C ASP A 55 -9.60 1.85 9.57
N SER A 56 -9.68 0.70 8.88
CA SER A 56 -8.49 -0.05 8.49
C SER A 56 -7.73 0.65 7.37
N THR A 57 -6.40 0.50 7.36
CA THR A 57 -5.58 0.91 6.21
C THR A 57 -5.60 -0.21 5.19
N VAL A 58 -5.90 0.12 3.93
CA VAL A 58 -5.86 -0.81 2.80
C VAL A 58 -4.81 -0.35 1.79
N LEU A 59 -4.11 -1.32 1.20
CA LEU A 59 -3.31 -1.15 -0.01
C LEU A 59 -4.25 -1.29 -1.20
N VAL A 60 -4.37 -0.22 -1.97
CA VAL A 60 -5.19 -0.15 -3.19
C VAL A 60 -4.28 -0.30 -4.40
N GLU A 61 -4.57 -1.30 -5.23
CA GLU A 61 -3.81 -1.63 -6.44
C GLU A 61 -4.76 -1.85 -7.62
N GLY A 62 -4.46 -1.23 -8.77
CA GLY A 62 -5.25 -1.44 -9.98
C GLY A 62 -5.36 -2.92 -10.34
N LEU A 63 -6.55 -3.36 -10.77
CA LEU A 63 -6.76 -4.75 -11.16
C LEU A 63 -5.99 -5.09 -12.45
N PRO A 64 -5.41 -6.29 -12.58
CA PRO A 64 -4.79 -6.74 -13.82
C PRO A 64 -5.76 -6.78 -15.02
N GLU A 65 -7.05 -6.97 -14.74
CA GLU A 65 -8.11 -7.04 -15.75
C GLU A 65 -8.62 -5.66 -16.21
N LEU A 66 -8.18 -4.57 -15.54
CA LEU A 66 -8.40 -3.24 -16.09
C LEU A 66 -7.70 -3.11 -17.44
N ASP A 67 -8.26 -2.26 -18.30
CA ASP A 67 -7.60 -1.91 -19.55
C ASP A 67 -6.15 -1.47 -19.25
N PRO A 68 -5.13 -2.02 -19.93
CA PRO A 68 -3.72 -1.70 -19.68
C PRO A 68 -3.39 -0.20 -19.70
N LEU A 69 -4.24 0.59 -20.36
CA LEU A 69 -4.09 2.02 -20.51
C LEU A 69 -4.85 2.85 -19.45
N LEU A 70 -5.63 2.19 -18.58
CA LEU A 70 -6.19 2.73 -17.35
C LEU A 70 -5.39 2.22 -16.15
N LYS A 71 -4.47 3.02 -15.62
CA LYS A 71 -3.65 2.58 -14.48
C LYS A 71 -4.25 3.08 -13.17
N GLY A 72 -4.43 2.16 -12.23
CA GLY A 72 -4.61 2.49 -10.83
C GLY A 72 -3.26 2.77 -10.19
N ALA A 73 -3.09 3.91 -9.51
CA ALA A 73 -1.88 4.14 -8.73
C ALA A 73 -1.91 3.30 -7.45
N ARG A 74 -0.79 2.65 -7.14
CA ARG A 74 -0.64 1.93 -5.87
C ARG A 74 -0.64 2.95 -4.73
N SER A 75 -1.62 2.86 -3.85
CA SER A 75 -1.80 3.82 -2.75
C SER A 75 -2.23 3.14 -1.46
N LEU A 76 -2.02 3.81 -0.33
CA LEU A 76 -2.60 3.41 0.97
C LEU A 76 -3.70 4.41 1.31
N CYS A 77 -4.88 3.91 1.67
CA CYS A 77 -5.96 4.75 2.17
C CYS A 77 -6.70 4.06 3.32
N SER A 78 -7.50 4.83 4.06
CA SER A 78 -8.38 4.30 5.10
C SER A 78 -9.72 3.91 4.50
N VAL A 79 -10.29 2.81 4.98
CA VAL A 79 -11.70 2.48 4.71
C VAL A 79 -12.59 3.44 5.48
N GLN A 80 -13.54 4.06 4.78
CA GLN A 80 -14.54 4.96 5.35
C GLN A 80 -15.93 4.63 4.79
N ASN A 81 -16.89 4.27 5.63
CA ASN A 81 -18.23 3.79 5.28
C ASN A 81 -18.23 2.67 4.23
N GLY A 82 -17.26 1.74 4.34
CA GLY A 82 -17.06 0.70 3.32
C GLY A 82 -16.62 1.23 1.95
N GLN A 83 -16.03 2.42 1.89
CA GLN A 83 -15.51 3.05 0.68
C GLN A 83 -14.00 3.28 0.79
N THR A 84 -13.36 3.38 -0.37
CA THR A 84 -11.94 3.72 -0.56
C THR A 84 -11.82 4.82 -1.60
N ILE A 85 -10.63 5.43 -1.65
CA ILE A 85 -10.24 6.32 -2.74
C ILE A 85 -9.30 5.54 -3.66
N VAL A 86 -9.58 5.59 -4.96
CA VAL A 86 -8.73 5.02 -6.00
C VAL A 86 -8.22 6.17 -6.87
N GLU A 87 -6.92 6.25 -7.08
CA GLU A 87 -6.35 7.12 -8.09
C GLU A 87 -6.34 6.39 -9.43
N VAL A 88 -6.97 6.99 -10.44
CA VAL A 88 -7.01 6.48 -11.81
C VAL A 88 -6.35 7.47 -12.76
N CYS A 89 -5.61 6.96 -13.74
CA CYS A 89 -5.05 7.79 -14.81
C CYS A 89 -5.41 7.25 -16.20
N ASN A 90 -5.74 8.18 -17.08
CA ASN A 90 -5.91 7.92 -18.50
C ASN A 90 -4.56 8.04 -19.20
N THR A 91 -3.99 6.91 -19.62
CA THR A 91 -2.75 6.88 -20.42
C THR A 91 -3.02 6.71 -21.92
N PHE A 92 -4.29 6.73 -22.34
CA PHE A 92 -4.67 6.77 -23.74
C PHE A 92 -4.43 8.15 -24.36
N GLU A 93 -4.35 8.20 -25.69
CA GLU A 93 -4.33 9.44 -26.47
C GLU A 93 -5.74 10.01 -26.71
N GLU A 94 -6.78 9.30 -26.28
CA GLU A 94 -8.19 9.69 -26.42
C GLU A 94 -8.87 9.86 -25.05
N ASP A 95 -10.06 10.48 -25.05
CA ASP A 95 -10.88 10.61 -23.84
C ASP A 95 -11.38 9.24 -23.37
N LEU A 96 -11.18 8.93 -22.09
CA LEU A 96 -11.64 7.70 -21.46
C LEU A 96 -12.85 7.96 -20.57
N VAL A 97 -13.87 7.11 -20.65
CA VAL A 97 -15.03 7.13 -19.75
C VAL A 97 -15.05 5.87 -18.90
N ILE A 98 -14.89 6.05 -17.59
CA ILE A 98 -15.02 4.99 -16.59
C ILE A 98 -16.45 5.02 -16.09
N GLN A 99 -17.20 3.95 -16.30
CA GLN A 99 -18.61 3.89 -15.92
C GLN A 99 -18.78 3.58 -14.44
N LYS A 100 -19.83 4.14 -13.82
CA LYS A 100 -20.27 3.72 -12.50
C LYS A 100 -20.42 2.19 -12.47
N GLY A 101 -19.88 1.55 -11.44
CA GLY A 101 -19.95 0.10 -11.27
C GLY A 101 -18.80 -0.67 -11.89
N THR A 102 -17.86 -0.02 -12.59
CA THR A 102 -16.61 -0.66 -13.03
C THR A 102 -15.73 -1.00 -11.81
N ASP A 103 -15.20 -2.22 -11.80
CA ASP A 103 -14.18 -2.65 -10.83
C ASP A 103 -12.84 -2.02 -11.19
N LEU A 104 -12.23 -1.33 -10.22
CA LEU A 104 -11.01 -0.57 -10.45
C LEU A 104 -9.79 -1.19 -9.80
N ALA A 105 -9.91 -1.62 -8.56
CA ALA A 105 -8.74 -1.97 -7.78
C ALA A 105 -9.02 -3.12 -6.82
N ALA A 106 -7.98 -3.89 -6.51
CA ALA A 106 -7.94 -4.67 -5.29
C ALA A 106 -7.62 -3.73 -4.11
N ALA A 107 -8.26 -3.96 -2.97
CA ALA A 107 -8.01 -3.29 -1.71
C ALA A 107 -7.70 -4.35 -0.66
N THR A 108 -6.42 -4.46 -0.28
CA THR A 108 -5.93 -5.45 0.67
C THR A 108 -5.71 -4.80 2.04
N VAL A 109 -6.31 -5.35 3.09
CA VAL A 109 -6.14 -4.83 4.45
C VAL A 109 -4.70 -5.00 4.90
N VAL A 110 -4.07 -3.87 5.26
CA VAL A 110 -2.70 -3.85 5.77
C VAL A 110 -2.74 -4.00 7.28
N PRO A 111 -2.10 -5.03 7.87
CA PRO A 111 -2.11 -5.22 9.30
C PRO A 111 -1.39 -4.07 10.01
N LYS A 112 -1.90 -3.62 11.16
CA LYS A 112 -1.28 -2.55 11.96
C LYS A 112 0.20 -2.83 12.29
N SER A 113 0.57 -4.11 12.41
CA SER A 113 1.96 -4.53 12.64
C SER A 113 2.92 -4.11 11.52
N ALA A 114 2.44 -3.93 10.28
CA ALA A 114 3.26 -3.47 9.16
C ALA A 114 3.74 -2.01 9.33
N PHE A 115 3.09 -1.23 10.20
CA PHE A 115 3.48 0.15 10.52
C PHE A 115 4.29 0.26 11.81
N LEU A 116 4.54 -0.85 12.51
CA LEU A 116 5.37 -0.82 13.72
C LEU A 116 6.83 -0.58 13.33
N THR A 117 7.47 0.38 13.99
CA THR A 117 8.90 0.63 13.83
C THR A 117 9.69 -0.58 14.34
N THR A 118 10.71 -0.98 13.58
CA THR A 118 11.68 -2.04 13.94
C THR A 118 12.58 -1.59 15.11
N GLN A 119 12.03 -1.32 16.30
CA GLN A 119 12.85 -1.25 17.51
C GLN A 119 13.41 -2.62 17.90
N GLN A 120 12.80 -3.72 17.46
CA GLN A 120 13.26 -5.09 17.75
C GLN A 120 14.36 -5.62 16.81
N ALA A 121 14.64 -4.96 15.68
CA ALA A 121 15.75 -5.36 14.80
C ALA A 121 17.13 -4.93 15.35
N TYR A 122 17.17 -4.01 16.31
CA TYR A 122 18.41 -3.44 16.85
C TYR A 122 18.65 -3.71 18.34
N GLN A 123 17.84 -4.54 19.01
CA GLN A 123 18.13 -4.92 20.40
C GLN A 123 19.23 -6.00 20.53
N SER A 124 19.74 -6.54 19.42
CA SER A 124 20.87 -7.47 19.42
C SER A 124 22.24 -6.80 19.26
N GLY A 125 22.31 -5.46 19.23
CA GLY A 125 23.57 -4.72 19.08
C GLY A 125 23.64 -3.55 20.04
N SER A 126 24.43 -3.67 21.11
CA SER A 126 24.73 -2.58 22.02
C SER A 126 25.29 -1.38 21.25
N GLY A 127 24.67 -0.21 21.37
CA GLY A 127 25.20 1.06 20.86
C GLY A 127 24.14 1.97 20.27
N ALA A 128 23.45 2.72 21.12
CA ALA A 128 22.48 3.73 20.71
C ALA A 128 23.13 4.78 19.78
N ARG A 129 22.83 4.69 18.48
CA ARG A 129 22.76 5.87 17.60
C ARG A 129 21.32 6.02 17.13
N GLY A 130 20.58 6.81 17.91
CA GLY A 130 19.26 7.26 17.53
C GLY A 130 19.30 8.11 16.25
N VAL A 131 18.18 8.09 15.54
CA VAL A 131 17.90 8.87 14.31
C VAL A 131 18.21 10.37 14.45
N ASP A 132 18.25 10.91 15.67
CA ASP A 132 18.65 12.29 15.99
C ASP A 132 20.07 12.64 15.51
N SER A 133 20.95 11.62 15.40
CA SER A 133 22.31 11.80 14.92
C SER A 133 22.39 12.10 13.42
N VAL A 134 21.36 11.74 12.63
CA VAL A 134 21.33 11.96 11.18
C VAL A 134 20.81 13.36 10.85
N ILE A 135 19.87 13.88 11.66
CA ILE A 135 19.35 15.25 11.50
C ILE A 135 20.41 16.29 11.92
N SER A 136 21.21 15.98 12.96
CA SER A 136 22.27 16.88 13.43
C SER A 136 23.45 17.02 12.46
N SER A 137 23.75 16.01 11.64
CA SER A 137 24.82 16.08 10.64
C SER A 137 24.43 16.89 9.40
N ALA A 138 23.15 16.89 9.02
CA ALA A 138 22.66 17.71 7.89
C ALA A 138 22.62 19.22 8.20
N ALA A 139 22.46 19.60 9.46
CA ALA A 139 22.43 21.01 9.86
C ALA A 139 23.83 21.67 9.91
N LYS A 140 24.91 20.88 9.94
CA LYS A 140 26.27 21.40 10.19
C LYS A 140 27.02 21.86 8.93
N GLU A 141 26.48 21.63 7.73
CA GLU A 141 27.11 22.03 6.46
C GLU A 141 26.67 23.41 5.92
N SER A 142 25.87 24.19 6.67
CA SER A 142 25.36 25.48 6.17
C SER A 142 26.05 26.75 6.69
N ASN A 143 27.09 26.68 7.51
CA ASN A 143 27.80 27.88 8.00
C ASN A 143 29.31 27.85 7.73
N SER A 144 29.70 28.10 6.49
CA SER A 144 30.99 28.75 6.20
C SER A 144 30.90 29.66 4.98
N SER A 145 30.28 30.82 5.16
CA SER A 145 30.53 32.02 4.34
C SER A 145 29.86 33.22 5.01
N ARG A 146 30.62 33.95 5.85
CA ARG A 146 30.61 35.42 5.99
C ARG A 146 31.25 35.87 7.31
N GLU A 147 32.54 36.14 7.26
CA GLU A 147 33.25 37.23 7.98
C GLU A 147 34.50 37.49 7.12
N GLY A 148 34.94 38.68 6.73
CA GLY A 148 34.49 40.06 6.80
C GLY A 148 35.43 40.83 5.86
#